data_AF-A0ABD6B1U8-F1
#
_entry.id   AF-A0ABD6B1U8-F1
#
_cell.length_a   1.000
_cell.length_b   1.000
_cell.length_c   1.000
_cell.angle_alpha   90.00
_cell.angle_beta   90.00
_cell.angle_gamma   90.00
#
_symmetry.space_group_name_H-M   'P 1'
#
loop_
_entity.id
_entity.type
_entity.pdbx_description
1 polymer ?
#
loop_
_entity_poly.entity_id
_entity_poly.type
_entity_poly.pdbx_seq_one_letter_code
_entity_poly.pdbx_strand_id
1 'polypeptide(L)'
;MPLADADHDLVVDELGREPTRAEEHLFENLWSEHCAYRSSRMLLSAFDSEGEHVEIGPGDDAAVVRVPGTDTLLTFGIESHNHPSYVDPYDGAATGIGGIVRDTLSMGAYPIALADSLYFGPFDREHSRYLLDGVVEGIADYGNAIGVPTVAGSVAFEDGHVGNPLVNVACVGKTTPDRLVTAEAQEAGNRLVLLGNATGRDGLGGASFASEDLDEDAETEDRPAVQVGDPYSEKLLIECNEALVDEGLIESARDLGAAGLGGASSELVAKGGFGADIDLGAIHTREPGMNATEILLAESQERMCYEVAPENVERVKAIAERFDLGCSDIGEITEGN
;
A
#
# COMPACT_ATOMS: atom_id res chain seq x y z
N MET A 1 -15.83 5.57 -12.09
CA MET A 1 -17.20 5.19 -12.55
C MET A 1 -18.16 5.20 -11.37
N PRO A 2 -19.38 5.77 -11.47
CA PRO A 2 -20.33 5.69 -10.36
C PRO A 2 -20.59 4.24 -9.95
N LEU A 3 -20.86 4.01 -8.66
CA LEU A 3 -21.26 2.70 -8.13
C LEU A 3 -22.36 2.09 -8.99
N ALA A 4 -22.29 0.78 -9.23
CA ALA A 4 -23.40 0.08 -9.88
C ALA A 4 -24.66 0.24 -9.03
N ASP A 5 -25.84 0.33 -9.66
CA ASP A 5 -27.12 0.57 -8.95
C ASP A 5 -27.33 -0.38 -7.75
N ALA A 6 -26.95 -1.66 -7.89
CA ALA A 6 -27.07 -2.63 -6.82
C ALA A 6 -26.11 -2.38 -5.64
N ASP A 7 -24.89 -1.89 -5.92
CA ASP A 7 -23.92 -1.50 -4.89
C ASP A 7 -24.39 -0.23 -4.17
N HIS A 8 -24.92 0.74 -4.93
CA HIS A 8 -25.49 1.97 -4.38
C HIS A 8 -26.66 1.68 -3.44
N ASP A 9 -27.61 0.83 -3.86
CA ASP A 9 -28.77 0.46 -3.04
C ASP A 9 -28.35 -0.19 -1.72
N LEU A 10 -27.33 -1.05 -1.73
CA LEU A 10 -26.76 -1.65 -0.51
C LEU A 10 -26.16 -0.59 0.43
N VAL A 11 -25.40 0.35 -0.10
CA VAL A 11 -24.81 1.45 0.69
C VAL A 11 -25.91 2.31 1.32
N VAL A 12 -26.96 2.66 0.56
CA VAL A 12 -28.08 3.45 1.09
C VAL A 12 -28.82 2.70 2.20
N ASP A 13 -29.03 1.40 2.04
CA ASP A 13 -29.70 0.56 3.04
C ASP A 13 -28.89 0.48 4.35
N GLU A 14 -27.56 0.32 4.26
CA GLU A 14 -26.68 0.27 5.44
C GLU A 14 -26.52 1.65 6.12
N LEU A 15 -26.42 2.74 5.36
CA LEU A 15 -26.28 4.09 5.91
C LEU A 15 -27.62 4.67 6.42
N GLY A 16 -28.76 4.17 5.92
CA GLY A 16 -30.08 4.74 6.15
C GLY A 16 -30.28 6.14 5.54
N ARG A 17 -29.41 6.54 4.61
CA ARG A 17 -29.42 7.82 3.87
C ARG A 17 -28.61 7.71 2.59
N GLU A 18 -28.75 8.69 1.71
CA GLU A 18 -27.85 8.85 0.56
C GLU A 18 -26.41 9.06 1.03
N PRO A 19 -25.42 8.40 0.39
CA PRO A 19 -24.02 8.68 0.64
C PRO A 19 -23.68 10.10 0.18
N THR A 20 -22.78 10.74 0.91
CA THR A 20 -22.12 11.96 0.44
C THR A 20 -21.19 11.62 -0.72
N ARG A 21 -20.78 12.63 -1.49
CA ARG A 21 -19.82 12.43 -2.59
C ARG A 21 -18.53 11.72 -2.13
N ALA A 22 -18.01 12.05 -0.95
CA ALA A 22 -16.79 11.42 -0.44
C ALA A 22 -17.01 9.93 -0.11
N GLU A 23 -18.14 9.61 0.53
CA GLU A 23 -18.51 8.22 0.85
C GLU A 23 -18.73 7.40 -0.42
N GLU A 24 -19.42 7.96 -1.42
CA GLU A 24 -19.65 7.29 -2.71
C GLU A 24 -18.33 6.91 -3.40
N HIS A 25 -17.36 7.83 -3.47
CA HIS A 25 -16.06 7.55 -4.09
C HIS A 25 -15.19 6.61 -3.22
N LEU A 26 -15.35 6.62 -1.90
CA LEU A 26 -14.71 5.66 -1.01
C LEU A 26 -15.19 4.24 -1.31
N PHE A 27 -16.52 4.04 -1.35
CA PHE A 27 -17.09 2.74 -1.71
C PHE A 27 -16.69 2.33 -3.12
N GLU A 28 -16.68 3.25 -4.09
CA GLU A 28 -16.24 2.96 -5.46
C GLU A 28 -14.83 2.36 -5.50
N ASN A 29 -13.87 2.97 -4.80
CA ASN A 29 -12.49 2.51 -4.79
C ASN A 29 -12.32 1.23 -3.99
N LEU A 30 -12.85 1.19 -2.76
CA LEU A 30 -12.74 0.03 -1.88
C LEU A 30 -13.42 -1.21 -2.45
N TRP A 31 -14.46 -1.03 -3.26
CA TRP A 31 -15.19 -2.13 -3.89
C TRP A 31 -14.78 -2.39 -5.35
N SER A 32 -13.71 -1.76 -5.83
CA SER A 32 -13.07 -2.11 -7.10
C SER A 32 -12.57 -3.56 -7.10
N GLU A 33 -12.28 -4.14 -8.27
CA GLU A 33 -11.67 -5.47 -8.34
C GLU A 33 -10.27 -5.45 -7.68
N HIS A 34 -9.54 -4.35 -7.84
CA HIS A 34 -8.21 -4.14 -7.27
C HIS A 34 -8.20 -4.25 -5.73
N CYS A 35 -9.15 -3.63 -5.04
CA CYS A 35 -9.21 -3.66 -3.57
C CYS A 35 -10.01 -4.85 -3.01
N ALA A 36 -11.18 -5.16 -3.60
CA ALA A 36 -12.09 -6.14 -3.01
C ALA A 36 -11.93 -7.57 -3.54
N TYR A 37 -11.15 -7.78 -4.61
CA TYR A 37 -10.93 -9.09 -5.23
C TYR A 37 -12.26 -9.82 -5.53
N ARG A 38 -13.28 -9.09 -6.02
CA ARG A 38 -14.66 -9.58 -6.11
C ARG A 38 -14.77 -10.88 -6.93
N SER A 39 -14.00 -10.98 -8.01
CA SER A 39 -14.02 -12.16 -8.89
C SER A 39 -13.16 -13.32 -8.37
N SER A 40 -12.11 -13.02 -7.60
CA SER A 40 -11.04 -13.97 -7.29
C SER A 40 -11.05 -14.47 -5.84
N ARG A 41 -11.57 -13.69 -4.88
CA ARG A 41 -11.58 -14.02 -3.44
C ARG A 41 -12.15 -15.42 -3.15
N MET A 42 -13.25 -15.79 -3.81
CA MET A 42 -13.87 -17.12 -3.64
C MET A 42 -13.02 -18.27 -4.17
N LEU A 43 -12.20 -18.03 -5.19
CA LEU A 43 -11.30 -19.04 -5.75
C LEU A 43 -10.03 -19.14 -4.90
N LEU A 44 -9.51 -18.00 -4.45
CA LEU A 44 -8.32 -17.91 -3.63
C LEU A 44 -8.52 -18.54 -2.24
N SER A 45 -9.73 -18.45 -1.67
CA SER A 45 -10.05 -19.08 -0.39
C SER A 45 -10.05 -20.61 -0.42
N ALA A 46 -9.94 -21.23 -1.60
CA ALA A 46 -9.82 -22.68 -1.74
C ALA A 46 -8.40 -23.21 -1.55
N PHE A 47 -7.37 -22.34 -1.49
CA PHE A 47 -5.99 -22.75 -1.24
C PHE A 47 -5.76 -23.00 0.26
N ASP A 48 -4.96 -24.03 0.57
CA ASP A 48 -4.48 -24.27 1.92
C ASP A 48 -3.44 -23.19 2.28
N SER A 49 -3.67 -22.48 3.38
CA SER A 49 -2.81 -21.40 3.88
C SER A 49 -2.18 -21.68 5.24
N GLU A 50 -2.46 -22.85 5.83
CA GLU A 50 -1.93 -23.26 7.12
C GLU A 50 -0.70 -24.16 6.96
N GLY A 51 0.27 -24.01 7.85
CA GLY A 51 1.47 -24.86 7.88
C GLY A 51 2.26 -24.70 9.17
N GLU A 52 3.12 -25.68 9.49
CA GLU A 52 3.90 -25.69 10.74
C GLU A 52 4.75 -24.44 10.96
N HIS A 53 5.19 -23.81 9.87
CA HIS A 53 6.06 -22.63 9.92
C HIS A 53 5.36 -21.36 9.44
N VAL A 54 4.05 -21.38 9.22
CA VAL A 54 3.26 -20.20 8.88
C VAL A 54 2.79 -19.56 10.18
N GLU A 55 3.25 -18.34 10.46
CA GLU A 55 2.83 -17.56 11.63
C GLU A 55 1.63 -16.68 11.28
N ILE A 56 1.68 -16.02 10.12
CA ILE A 56 0.59 -15.22 9.56
C ILE A 56 0.40 -15.64 8.10
N GLY A 57 -0.80 -16.11 7.78
CA GLY A 57 -1.21 -16.45 6.41
C GLY A 57 -1.84 -15.25 5.69
N PRO A 58 -2.67 -15.48 4.65
CA PRO A 58 -3.41 -14.42 3.97
C PRO A 58 -4.33 -13.64 4.92
N GLY A 59 -4.34 -12.31 4.79
CA GLY A 59 -5.21 -11.40 5.56
C GLY A 59 -4.50 -10.23 6.23
N ASP A 60 -3.16 -10.17 6.16
CA ASP A 60 -2.33 -9.00 6.47
C ASP A 60 -1.58 -8.54 5.22
N ASP A 61 -0.89 -7.41 5.30
CA ASP A 61 -0.16 -6.82 4.16
C ASP A 61 0.96 -7.76 3.64
N ALA A 62 1.57 -8.57 4.52
CA ALA A 62 2.50 -9.61 4.12
C ALA A 62 2.34 -10.91 4.93
N ALA A 63 2.62 -12.04 4.28
CA ALA A 63 2.67 -13.33 4.96
C ALA A 63 3.91 -13.42 5.84
N VAL A 64 3.81 -14.12 6.98
CA VAL A 64 4.92 -14.28 7.92
C VAL A 64 5.21 -15.75 8.16
N VAL A 65 6.46 -16.14 7.97
CA VAL A 65 6.92 -17.52 8.17
C VAL A 65 8.12 -17.58 9.10
N ARG A 66 8.17 -18.63 9.92
CA ARG A 66 9.28 -18.89 10.83
C ARG A 66 10.41 -19.63 10.12
N VAL A 67 11.64 -19.17 10.32
CA VAL A 67 12.83 -19.91 9.90
C VAL A 67 13.03 -21.10 10.86
N PRO A 68 12.96 -22.35 10.39
CA PRO A 68 12.96 -23.52 11.27
C PRO A 68 14.16 -23.59 12.21
N GLY A 69 13.91 -23.84 13.48
CA GLY A 69 14.95 -23.94 14.52
C GLY A 69 15.52 -22.60 14.99
N THR A 70 14.87 -21.48 14.68
CA THR A 70 15.26 -20.14 15.13
C THR A 70 14.05 -19.31 15.56
N ASP A 71 14.29 -18.18 16.24
CA ASP A 71 13.28 -17.15 16.52
C ASP A 71 13.17 -16.12 15.39
N THR A 72 13.82 -16.33 14.24
CA THR A 72 13.72 -15.41 13.10
C THR A 72 12.43 -15.65 12.35
N LEU A 73 11.69 -14.57 12.12
CA LEU A 73 10.55 -14.52 11.22
C LEU A 73 10.96 -13.80 9.94
N LEU A 74 10.38 -14.23 8.83
CA LEU A 74 10.51 -13.58 7.53
C LEU A 74 9.14 -13.18 7.03
N THR A 75 9.02 -11.93 6.60
CA THR A 75 7.84 -11.46 5.88
C THR A 75 8.05 -11.68 4.39
N PHE A 76 6.98 -12.01 3.67
CA PHE A 76 6.99 -12.16 2.22
C PHE A 76 5.72 -11.57 1.63
N GLY A 77 5.90 -10.60 0.74
CA GLY A 77 4.84 -10.04 -0.10
C GLY A 77 5.25 -10.09 -1.56
N ILE A 78 4.28 -10.20 -2.46
CA ILE A 78 4.45 -9.95 -3.89
C ILE A 78 3.24 -9.17 -4.41
N GLU A 79 3.51 -8.08 -5.11
CA GLU A 79 2.50 -7.20 -5.68
C GLU A 79 2.74 -6.97 -7.16
N SER A 80 1.70 -6.50 -7.85
CA SER A 80 1.74 -6.19 -9.28
C SER A 80 1.49 -4.71 -9.52
N HIS A 81 2.30 -4.09 -10.38
CA HIS A 81 2.16 -2.69 -10.79
C HIS A 81 2.04 -2.56 -12.31
N ASN A 82 1.21 -3.43 -12.91
CA ASN A 82 1.13 -3.66 -14.35
C ASN A 82 0.68 -2.43 -15.14
N HIS A 83 -0.49 -1.88 -14.79
CA HIS A 83 -1.08 -0.76 -15.53
C HIS A 83 -0.23 0.52 -15.42
N PRO A 84 0.24 0.94 -14.22
CA PRO A 84 1.14 2.08 -14.13
C PRO A 84 2.44 1.87 -14.92
N SER A 85 3.01 0.65 -14.88
CA SER A 85 4.25 0.34 -15.61
C SER A 85 4.08 0.25 -17.13
N TYR A 86 2.86 0.09 -17.63
CA TYR A 86 2.58 0.24 -19.06
C TYR A 86 2.60 1.72 -19.47
N VAL A 87 1.96 2.58 -18.68
CA VAL A 87 1.78 4.02 -18.96
C VAL A 87 3.09 4.80 -18.76
N ASP A 88 3.76 4.61 -17.62
CA ASP A 88 5.09 5.14 -17.35
C ASP A 88 5.97 4.04 -16.72
N PRO A 89 6.82 3.35 -17.51
CA PRO A 89 7.52 2.15 -17.05
C PRO A 89 8.51 2.41 -15.91
N TYR A 90 9.10 3.60 -15.85
CA TYR A 90 10.03 3.93 -14.78
C TYR A 90 9.28 4.16 -13.47
N ASP A 91 8.37 5.13 -13.45
CA ASP A 91 7.68 5.54 -12.23
C ASP A 91 6.70 4.46 -11.75
N GLY A 92 6.05 3.76 -12.68
CA GLY A 92 5.19 2.61 -12.38
C GLY A 92 5.95 1.48 -11.69
N ALA A 93 7.15 1.13 -12.16
CA ALA A 93 7.92 0.07 -11.51
C ALA A 93 8.55 0.52 -10.18
N ALA A 94 9.02 1.77 -10.12
CA ALA A 94 9.62 2.36 -8.93
C ALA A 94 8.62 2.43 -7.76
N THR A 95 7.39 2.90 -8.03
CA THR A 95 6.33 2.95 -7.00
C THR A 95 5.88 1.57 -6.54
N GLY A 96 5.90 0.57 -7.43
CA GLY A 96 5.67 -0.83 -7.05
C GLY A 96 6.69 -1.32 -6.02
N ILE A 97 7.98 -0.95 -6.14
CA ILE A 97 8.99 -1.27 -5.12
C ILE A 97 8.68 -0.56 -3.80
N GLY A 98 8.29 0.71 -3.85
CA GLY A 98 7.90 1.47 -2.67
C GLY A 98 6.74 0.83 -1.90
N GLY A 99 5.67 0.44 -2.61
CA GLY A 99 4.50 -0.24 -2.03
C GLY A 99 4.88 -1.52 -1.29
N ILE A 100 5.51 -2.48 -1.98
CA ILE A 100 5.84 -3.78 -1.39
C ILE A 100 6.86 -3.71 -0.24
N VAL A 101 7.66 -2.65 -0.20
CA VAL A 101 8.53 -2.36 0.95
C VAL A 101 7.70 -1.91 2.14
N ARG A 102 6.71 -1.02 1.95
CA ARG A 102 5.83 -0.57 3.03
C ARG A 102 4.96 -1.67 3.62
N ASP A 103 4.50 -2.63 2.81
CA ASP A 103 3.83 -3.85 3.31
C ASP A 103 4.72 -4.64 4.26
N THR A 104 6.02 -4.66 4.01
CA THR A 104 6.99 -5.29 4.90
C THR A 104 7.19 -4.47 6.17
N LEU A 105 7.19 -3.14 6.07
CA LEU A 105 7.33 -2.24 7.22
C LEU A 105 6.13 -2.32 8.16
N SER A 106 4.90 -2.43 7.65
CA SER A 106 3.67 -2.53 8.46
C SER A 106 3.64 -3.78 9.34
N MET A 107 4.36 -4.83 8.94
CA MET A 107 4.54 -6.04 9.74
C MET A 107 5.64 -5.92 10.81
N GLY A 108 6.23 -4.74 11.02
CA GLY A 108 7.34 -4.54 11.95
C GLY A 108 8.63 -5.25 11.52
N ALA A 109 8.81 -5.45 10.21
CA ALA A 109 9.97 -6.13 9.64
C ALA A 109 10.88 -5.18 8.86
N TYR A 110 12.18 -5.42 8.96
CA TYR A 110 13.18 -4.67 8.19
C TYR A 110 13.34 -5.30 6.80
N PRO A 111 13.19 -4.55 5.69
CA PRO A 111 13.34 -5.07 4.34
C PRO A 111 14.81 -5.45 4.07
N ILE A 112 15.05 -6.69 3.65
CA ILE A 112 16.42 -7.22 3.44
C ILE A 112 16.71 -7.67 2.01
N ALA A 113 15.67 -7.88 1.20
CA ALA A 113 15.82 -8.35 -0.17
C ALA A 113 14.57 -8.04 -1.00
N LEU A 114 14.79 -7.73 -2.28
CA LEU A 114 13.76 -7.60 -3.30
C LEU A 114 13.89 -8.74 -4.32
N ALA A 115 12.79 -9.05 -5.00
CA ALA A 115 12.78 -9.88 -6.19
C ALA A 115 11.75 -9.40 -7.22
N ASP A 116 11.98 -9.70 -8.50
CA ASP A 116 11.09 -9.29 -9.59
C ASP A 116 10.63 -10.47 -10.46
N SER A 117 9.43 -10.37 -11.03
CA SER A 117 8.92 -11.33 -12.01
C SER A 117 8.26 -10.56 -13.15
N LEU A 118 9.01 -10.41 -14.24
CA LEU A 118 8.70 -9.49 -15.33
C LEU A 118 8.29 -10.23 -16.60
N TYR A 119 7.22 -9.76 -17.24
CA TYR A 119 6.73 -10.30 -18.51
C TYR A 119 6.48 -9.16 -19.50
N PHE A 120 7.02 -9.30 -20.71
CA PHE A 120 6.88 -8.30 -21.76
C PHE A 120 6.52 -8.95 -23.10
N GLY A 121 6.08 -8.13 -24.07
CA GLY A 121 5.99 -8.53 -25.47
C GLY A 121 7.33 -8.97 -26.06
N PRO A 122 7.37 -9.52 -27.30
CA PRO A 122 8.60 -10.01 -27.92
C PRO A 122 9.76 -8.98 -27.92
N PHE A 123 10.96 -9.43 -27.54
CA PHE A 123 12.14 -8.57 -27.36
C PHE A 123 12.61 -7.82 -28.63
N ASP A 124 12.25 -8.29 -29.82
CA ASP A 124 12.58 -7.63 -31.08
C ASP A 124 11.76 -6.36 -31.32
N ARG A 125 10.63 -6.19 -30.63
CA ARG A 125 9.80 -4.98 -30.68
C ARG A 125 10.46 -3.82 -29.93
N GLU A 126 10.34 -2.63 -30.50
CA GLU A 126 10.87 -1.40 -29.90
C GLU A 126 10.20 -1.07 -28.58
N HIS A 127 8.86 -1.13 -28.53
CA HIS A 127 8.08 -0.83 -27.32
C HIS A 127 8.37 -1.79 -26.18
N SER A 128 8.54 -3.09 -26.45
CA SER A 128 8.90 -4.08 -25.41
C SER A 128 10.27 -3.81 -24.80
N ARG A 129 11.23 -3.32 -25.59
CA ARG A 129 12.54 -2.88 -25.05
C ARG A 129 12.42 -1.59 -24.25
N TYR A 130 11.61 -0.63 -24.70
CA TYR A 130 11.33 0.59 -23.94
C TYR A 130 10.73 0.30 -22.55
N LEU A 131 9.71 -0.57 -22.50
CA LEU A 131 9.10 -0.99 -21.23
C LEU A 131 10.12 -1.72 -20.33
N LEU A 132 10.88 -2.66 -20.89
CA LEU A 132 11.93 -3.37 -20.16
C LEU A 132 12.96 -2.41 -19.56
N ASP A 133 13.49 -1.48 -20.37
CA ASP A 133 14.51 -0.53 -19.94
C ASP A 133 13.97 0.36 -18.80
N GLY A 134 12.79 0.93 -18.96
CA GLY A 134 12.17 1.78 -17.93
C GLY A 134 11.87 1.02 -16.64
N VAL A 135 11.28 -0.18 -16.73
CA VAL A 135 10.94 -1.00 -15.55
C VAL A 135 12.19 -1.41 -14.77
N VAL A 136 13.22 -1.89 -15.47
CA VAL A 136 14.47 -2.31 -14.81
C VAL A 136 15.19 -1.13 -14.19
N GLU A 137 15.20 0.04 -14.85
CA GLU A 137 15.78 1.27 -14.32
C GLU A 137 15.01 1.74 -13.08
N GLY A 138 13.67 1.77 -13.12
CA GLY A 138 12.83 2.15 -11.97
C GLY A 138 13.01 1.24 -10.76
N ILE A 139 13.03 -0.08 -10.96
CA ILE A 139 13.30 -1.07 -9.90
C ILE A 139 14.70 -0.85 -9.31
N ALA A 140 15.70 -0.71 -10.18
CA ALA A 140 17.09 -0.57 -9.76
C ALA A 140 17.30 0.73 -8.98
N ASP A 141 16.83 1.86 -9.48
CA ASP A 141 17.07 3.16 -8.88
C ASP A 141 16.35 3.31 -7.53
N TYR A 142 15.09 2.85 -7.43
CA TYR A 142 14.37 2.86 -6.16
C TYR A 142 15.05 1.94 -5.14
N GLY A 143 15.30 0.68 -5.50
CA GLY A 143 15.95 -0.31 -4.62
C GLY A 143 17.36 0.11 -4.17
N ASN A 144 18.16 0.67 -5.08
CA ASN A 144 19.49 1.20 -4.77
C ASN A 144 19.43 2.39 -3.80
N ALA A 145 18.47 3.30 -3.97
CA ALA A 145 18.32 4.48 -3.13
C ALA A 145 17.86 4.12 -1.69
N ILE A 146 16.94 3.17 -1.53
CA ILE A 146 16.54 2.65 -0.21
C ILE A 146 17.57 1.66 0.39
N GLY A 147 18.52 1.21 -0.42
CA GLY A 147 19.59 0.30 0.01
C GLY A 147 19.11 -1.14 0.24
N VAL A 148 18.04 -1.57 -0.43
CA VAL A 148 17.52 -2.95 -0.38
C VAL A 148 17.88 -3.67 -1.69
N PRO A 149 18.64 -4.78 -1.64
CA PRO A 149 19.14 -5.41 -2.85
C PRO A 149 18.08 -6.27 -3.55
N THR A 150 17.98 -6.16 -4.88
CA THR A 150 17.28 -7.15 -5.71
C THR A 150 18.16 -8.38 -5.88
N VAL A 151 17.77 -9.50 -5.26
CA VAL A 151 18.62 -10.71 -5.14
C VAL A 151 18.15 -11.88 -6.01
N ALA A 152 16.93 -11.81 -6.53
CA ALA A 152 16.34 -12.81 -7.40
C ALA A 152 15.45 -12.13 -8.42
N GLY A 153 15.24 -12.76 -9.56
CA GLY A 153 14.37 -12.21 -10.59
C GLY A 153 14.09 -13.21 -11.70
N SER A 154 13.05 -12.94 -12.48
CA SER A 154 12.80 -13.66 -13.73
C SER A 154 12.21 -12.74 -14.79
N VAL A 155 12.60 -12.95 -16.05
CA VAL A 155 12.10 -12.19 -17.19
C VAL A 155 11.65 -13.13 -18.30
N ALA A 156 10.46 -12.89 -18.84
CA ALA A 156 9.89 -13.63 -19.98
C ALA A 156 9.41 -12.68 -21.08
N PHE A 157 9.52 -13.13 -22.33
CA PHE A 157 9.10 -12.38 -23.52
C PHE A 157 8.15 -13.22 -24.36
N GLU A 158 6.88 -12.83 -24.45
CA GLU A 158 5.83 -13.59 -25.14
C GLU A 158 4.82 -12.68 -25.85
N ASP A 159 4.24 -13.16 -26.97
CA ASP A 159 3.25 -12.41 -27.75
C ASP A 159 2.02 -12.00 -26.91
N GLY A 160 1.66 -12.80 -25.90
CA GLY A 160 0.51 -12.54 -25.02
C GLY A 160 0.66 -11.32 -24.11
N HIS A 161 1.87 -10.78 -23.97
CA HIS A 161 2.18 -9.62 -23.12
C HIS A 161 2.44 -8.35 -23.94
N VAL A 162 2.04 -8.32 -25.21
CA VAL A 162 2.02 -7.09 -26.00
C VAL A 162 0.86 -6.22 -25.51
N GLY A 163 1.15 -4.97 -25.13
CA GLY A 163 0.14 -4.03 -24.64
C GLY A 163 -0.22 -4.23 -23.16
N ASN A 164 0.24 -5.31 -22.52
CA ASN A 164 -0.03 -5.58 -21.10
C ASN A 164 1.17 -6.30 -20.45
N PRO A 165 2.21 -5.53 -20.07
CA PRO A 165 3.35 -6.09 -19.33
C PRO A 165 2.90 -6.53 -17.93
N LEU A 166 3.55 -7.56 -17.40
CA LEU A 166 3.41 -7.90 -15.99
C LEU A 166 4.67 -7.45 -15.25
N VAL A 167 4.47 -6.58 -14.27
CA VAL A 167 5.54 -6.06 -13.41
C VAL A 167 5.18 -6.44 -11.99
N ASN A 168 5.62 -7.64 -11.60
CA ASN A 168 5.46 -8.11 -10.24
C ASN A 168 6.75 -7.92 -9.46
N VAL A 169 6.65 -7.37 -8.26
CA VAL A 169 7.78 -7.14 -7.37
C VAL A 169 7.47 -7.71 -5.99
N ALA A 170 8.49 -8.25 -5.35
CA ALA A 170 8.40 -8.91 -4.06
C ALA A 170 9.41 -8.34 -3.10
N CYS A 171 9.05 -8.31 -1.82
CA CYS A 171 9.95 -7.93 -0.73
C CYS A 171 10.02 -9.06 0.29
N VAL A 172 11.22 -9.25 0.83
CA VAL A 172 11.48 -10.11 1.98
C VAL A 172 11.94 -9.24 3.13
N GLY A 173 11.19 -9.26 4.23
CA GLY A 173 11.57 -8.62 5.47
C GLY A 173 12.04 -9.61 6.52
N LYS A 174 12.73 -9.10 7.53
CA LYS A 174 13.18 -9.88 8.69
C LYS A 174 12.67 -9.23 9.97
N THR A 175 12.10 -10.05 10.85
CA THR A 175 11.67 -9.64 12.19
C THR A 175 11.79 -10.79 13.21
N THR A 176 11.31 -10.57 14.43
CA THR A 176 11.18 -11.55 15.51
C THR A 176 9.79 -11.49 16.12
N PRO A 177 9.31 -12.54 16.83
CA PRO A 177 7.95 -12.57 17.36
C PRO A 177 7.59 -11.40 18.30
N ASP A 178 8.56 -10.84 19.01
CA ASP A 178 8.40 -9.73 19.93
C ASP A 178 8.31 -8.35 19.26
N ARG A 179 8.66 -8.27 17.98
CA ARG A 179 8.65 -7.04 17.16
C ARG A 179 7.52 -7.03 16.13
N LEU A 180 6.85 -8.16 15.96
CA LEU A 180 5.85 -8.36 14.92
C LEU A 180 4.66 -7.44 15.17
N VAL A 181 4.29 -6.67 14.14
CA VAL A 181 3.10 -5.82 14.11
C VAL A 181 2.13 -6.41 13.09
N THR A 182 0.83 -6.16 13.26
CA THR A 182 -0.24 -6.61 12.35
C THR A 182 -1.14 -5.43 11.99
N ALA A 183 -1.79 -5.47 10.84
CA ALA A 183 -2.75 -4.44 10.40
C ALA A 183 -4.15 -4.61 11.04
N GLU A 184 -4.20 -5.00 12.31
CA GLU A 184 -5.41 -5.21 13.10
C GLU A 184 -5.41 -4.23 14.27
N ALA A 185 -6.40 -3.34 14.32
CA ALA A 185 -6.56 -2.41 15.44
C ALA A 185 -6.70 -3.15 16.79
N GLN A 186 -6.04 -2.65 17.84
CA GLN A 186 -5.90 -3.36 19.12
C GLN A 186 -6.81 -2.81 20.22
N GLU A 187 -6.93 -1.49 20.37
CA GLU A 187 -7.64 -0.91 21.52
C GLU A 187 -8.36 0.42 21.20
N ALA A 188 -9.63 0.51 21.61
CA ALA A 188 -10.39 1.75 21.54
C ALA A 188 -9.78 2.84 22.43
N GLY A 189 -9.72 4.08 21.92
CA GLY A 189 -9.07 5.20 22.55
C GLY A 189 -7.60 5.38 22.13
N ASN A 190 -6.99 4.39 21.48
CA ASN A 190 -5.71 4.59 20.82
C ASN A 190 -5.82 5.60 19.68
N ARG A 191 -4.71 6.26 19.40
CA ARG A 191 -4.64 7.36 18.42
C ARG A 191 -4.23 6.81 17.07
N LEU A 192 -4.87 7.32 16.02
CA LEU A 192 -4.45 7.09 14.65
C LEU A 192 -3.45 8.17 14.25
N VAL A 193 -2.26 7.75 13.83
CA VAL A 193 -1.16 8.63 13.44
C VAL A 193 -0.79 8.37 11.99
N LEU A 194 -0.91 9.39 11.15
CA LEU A 194 -0.41 9.38 9.78
C LEU A 194 1.03 9.90 9.76
N LEU A 195 1.96 9.09 9.26
CA LEU A 195 3.39 9.40 9.24
C LEU A 195 3.95 9.22 7.83
N GLY A 196 4.78 10.17 7.39
CA GLY A 196 5.49 10.10 6.11
C GLY A 196 5.35 11.37 5.29
N ASN A 197 5.22 11.21 3.98
CA ASN A 197 5.06 12.31 3.04
C ASN A 197 3.72 13.03 3.18
N ALA A 198 3.70 14.32 2.82
CA ALA A 198 2.48 15.12 2.86
C ALA A 198 1.49 14.73 1.77
N THR A 199 0.21 14.66 2.13
CA THR A 199 -0.88 14.27 1.24
C THR A 199 -1.10 15.31 0.14
N GLY A 200 -1.11 14.88 -1.13
CA GLY A 200 -1.36 15.68 -2.33
C GLY A 200 -2.41 15.05 -3.24
N ARG A 201 -2.71 15.66 -4.39
CA ARG A 201 -3.67 15.13 -5.38
C ARG A 201 -3.04 14.06 -6.28
N ASP A 202 -2.39 13.09 -5.68
CA ASP A 202 -1.67 12.02 -6.39
C ASP A 202 -2.59 10.79 -6.51
N GLY A 203 -2.70 10.21 -7.70
CA GLY A 203 -3.37 8.92 -7.92
C GLY A 203 -4.85 8.84 -7.53
N LEU A 204 -5.59 9.95 -7.57
CA LEU A 204 -7.00 9.97 -7.17
C LEU A 204 -7.84 9.00 -8.03
N GLY A 205 -8.22 7.87 -7.45
CA GLY A 205 -8.96 6.82 -8.16
C GLY A 205 -8.09 5.74 -8.80
N GLY A 206 -6.82 5.62 -8.41
CA GLY A 206 -5.85 4.66 -8.95
C GLY A 206 -6.33 3.21 -8.88
N ALA A 207 -7.04 2.82 -7.82
CA ALA A 207 -7.65 1.48 -7.70
C ALA A 207 -8.66 1.16 -8.81
N SER A 208 -9.57 2.12 -9.10
CA SER A 208 -10.54 1.99 -10.19
C SER A 208 -9.83 1.98 -11.55
N PHE A 209 -8.83 2.85 -11.73
CA PHE A 209 -8.00 2.93 -12.93
C PHE A 209 -7.26 1.62 -13.22
N ALA A 210 -6.63 1.00 -12.20
CA ALA A 210 -5.95 -0.29 -12.34
C ALA A 210 -6.90 -1.45 -12.70
N SER A 211 -8.22 -1.22 -12.63
CA SER A 211 -9.26 -2.17 -13.00
C SER A 211 -9.79 -1.98 -14.44
N GLU A 212 -9.31 -0.98 -15.20
CA GLU A 212 -9.73 -0.69 -16.58
C GLU A 212 -8.85 -1.41 -17.63
N ASP A 213 -9.37 -1.56 -18.86
CA ASP A 213 -8.64 -2.18 -19.97
C ASP A 213 -7.58 -1.21 -20.54
N LEU A 214 -6.35 -1.69 -20.73
CA LEU A 214 -5.26 -0.92 -21.37
C LEU A 214 -5.58 -0.66 -22.85
N ASP A 215 -5.83 0.60 -23.21
CA ASP A 215 -5.98 1.04 -24.60
C ASP A 215 -4.70 1.68 -25.16
N GLU A 216 -4.68 1.99 -26.47
CA GLU A 216 -3.52 2.57 -27.14
C GLU A 216 -3.26 4.04 -26.76
N ASP A 217 -4.25 4.75 -26.19
CA ASP A 217 -4.16 6.18 -25.85
C ASP A 217 -3.80 6.41 -24.36
N ALA A 218 -3.87 5.37 -23.53
CA ALA A 218 -3.59 5.39 -22.09
C ALA A 218 -2.21 6.00 -21.73
N GLU A 219 -1.17 5.78 -22.54
CA GLU A 219 0.16 6.38 -22.31
C GLU A 219 0.15 7.91 -22.28
N THR A 220 -0.79 8.55 -22.99
CA THR A 220 -0.88 10.02 -23.09
C THR A 220 -1.95 10.58 -22.16
N GLU A 221 -3.10 9.93 -22.08
CA GLU A 221 -4.23 10.40 -21.29
C GLU A 221 -4.00 10.19 -19.79
N ASP A 222 -3.35 9.08 -19.41
CA ASP A 222 -3.30 8.63 -18.01
C ASP A 222 -1.96 8.84 -17.34
N ARG A 223 -0.94 9.31 -18.07
CA ARG A 223 0.37 9.63 -17.50
C ARG A 223 0.31 10.55 -16.27
N PRO A 224 -0.56 11.58 -16.20
CA PRO A 224 -0.69 12.40 -14.99
C PRO A 224 -1.22 11.66 -13.76
N ALA A 225 -1.84 10.48 -13.94
CA ALA A 225 -2.33 9.65 -12.84
C ALA A 225 -1.25 8.74 -12.26
N VAL A 226 -0.15 8.49 -12.99
CA VAL A 226 0.98 7.70 -12.48
C VAL A 226 1.70 8.46 -11.39
N GLN A 227 1.79 7.85 -10.22
CA GLN A 227 2.47 8.40 -9.06
C GLN A 227 3.99 8.36 -9.27
N VAL A 228 4.67 9.36 -8.73
CA VAL A 228 6.14 9.41 -8.69
C VAL A 228 6.58 9.12 -7.26
N GLY A 229 7.36 8.06 -7.08
CA GLY A 229 7.89 7.68 -5.76
C GLY A 229 9.10 8.53 -5.36
N ASP A 230 9.30 8.70 -4.06
CA ASP A 230 10.50 9.31 -3.49
C ASP A 230 11.26 8.30 -2.62
N PRO A 231 12.21 7.54 -3.20
CA PRO A 231 12.94 6.52 -2.46
C PRO A 231 13.81 7.10 -1.33
N TYR A 232 14.15 8.38 -1.35
CA TYR A 232 14.90 8.99 -0.26
C TYR A 232 14.02 9.22 0.96
N SER A 233 12.77 9.64 0.75
CA SER A 233 11.76 9.72 1.82
C SER A 233 11.39 8.33 2.32
N GLU A 234 11.24 7.33 1.43
CA GLU A 234 11.03 5.93 1.83
C GLU A 234 12.20 5.41 2.67
N LYS A 235 13.45 5.77 2.34
CA LYS A 235 14.60 5.39 3.17
C LYS A 235 14.50 5.94 4.59
N LEU A 236 14.09 7.20 4.73
CA LEU A 236 13.87 7.81 6.04
C LEU A 236 12.70 7.14 6.77
N LEU A 237 11.65 6.76 6.04
CA LEU A 237 10.50 6.04 6.57
C LEU A 237 10.89 4.64 7.10
N ILE A 238 11.71 3.88 6.38
CA ILE A 238 12.26 2.59 6.82
C ILE A 238 12.98 2.74 8.17
N GLU A 239 13.90 3.71 8.27
CA GLU A 239 14.71 3.91 9.49
C GLU A 239 13.88 4.49 10.65
N CYS A 240 12.86 5.30 10.34
CA CYS A 240 11.88 5.79 11.30
C CYS A 240 11.04 4.63 11.85
N ASN A 241 10.48 3.78 10.99
CA ASN A 241 9.70 2.62 11.37
C ASN A 241 10.51 1.67 12.28
N GLU A 242 11.76 1.38 11.91
CA GLU A 242 12.63 0.54 12.73
C GLU A 242 12.84 1.13 14.14
N ALA A 243 13.02 2.45 14.26
CA ALA A 243 13.14 3.12 15.55
C ALA A 243 11.83 3.10 16.37
N LEU A 244 10.67 3.19 15.72
CA LEU A 244 9.36 3.11 16.37
C LEU A 244 9.08 1.70 16.90
N VAL A 245 9.39 0.68 16.11
CA VAL A 245 9.27 -0.75 16.47
C VAL A 245 10.27 -1.12 17.57
N ASP A 246 11.52 -0.67 17.48
CA ASP A 246 12.55 -0.89 18.52
C ASP A 246 12.13 -0.36 19.89
N GLU A 247 11.40 0.76 19.93
CA GLU A 247 10.90 1.37 21.16
C GLU A 247 9.53 0.83 21.60
N GLY A 248 8.91 -0.06 20.82
CA GLY A 248 7.61 -0.66 21.14
C GLY A 248 6.48 0.37 21.18
N LEU A 249 6.47 1.30 20.22
CA LEU A 249 5.52 2.43 20.21
C LEU A 249 4.29 2.21 19.31
N ILE A 250 4.28 1.13 18.54
CA ILE A 250 3.27 0.84 17.51
C ILE A 250 2.45 -0.37 17.95
N GLU A 251 1.14 -0.20 18.02
CA GLU A 251 0.20 -1.27 18.39
C GLU A 251 -0.28 -2.03 17.13
N SER A 252 -0.56 -1.28 16.07
CA SER A 252 -0.87 -1.79 14.74
C SER A 252 -0.41 -0.81 13.66
N ALA A 253 -0.20 -1.30 12.45
CA ALA A 253 0.28 -0.50 11.35
C ALA A 253 -0.31 -0.97 10.03
N ARG A 254 -0.42 -0.04 9.08
CA ARG A 254 -0.77 -0.34 7.70
C ARG A 254 -0.10 0.66 6.76
N ASP A 255 0.28 0.20 5.58
CA ASP A 255 0.71 1.09 4.52
C ASP A 255 -0.45 1.94 3.96
N LEU A 256 -0.12 2.96 3.18
CA LEU A 256 -1.10 3.66 2.34
C LEU A 256 -0.77 3.40 0.87
N GLY A 257 -1.54 2.51 0.26
CA GLY A 257 -1.55 2.25 -1.18
C GLY A 257 -2.87 2.68 -1.84
N ALA A 258 -3.48 1.75 -2.55
CA ALA A 258 -4.75 1.95 -3.24
C ALA A 258 -5.88 2.39 -2.29
N ALA A 259 -6.73 3.31 -2.75
CA ALA A 259 -7.78 3.95 -1.93
C ALA A 259 -7.27 4.80 -0.75
N GLY A 260 -5.96 4.99 -0.63
CA GLY A 260 -5.32 5.95 0.27
C GLY A 260 -5.67 5.77 1.74
N LEU A 261 -5.88 6.90 2.44
CA LEU A 261 -6.23 6.89 3.87
C LEU A 261 -7.58 6.19 4.13
N GLY A 262 -8.52 6.33 3.19
CA GLY A 262 -9.82 5.68 3.29
C GLY A 262 -9.71 4.16 3.40
N GLY A 263 -8.92 3.55 2.52
CA GLY A 263 -8.67 2.11 2.57
C GLY A 263 -7.89 1.74 3.82
N ALA A 264 -6.76 2.40 4.04
CA ALA A 264 -5.88 2.04 5.15
C ALA A 264 -6.57 2.11 6.53
N SER A 265 -7.26 3.21 6.83
CA SER A 265 -7.92 3.37 8.12
C SER A 265 -9.12 2.45 8.30
N SER A 266 -9.96 2.28 7.27
CA SER A 266 -11.17 1.48 7.38
C SER A 266 -10.86 -0.01 7.52
N GLU A 267 -9.87 -0.52 6.78
CA GLU A 267 -9.50 -1.92 6.85
C GLU A 267 -8.78 -2.27 8.16
N LEU A 268 -7.94 -1.36 8.68
CA LEU A 268 -7.27 -1.52 9.98
C LEU A 268 -8.29 -1.70 11.12
N VAL A 269 -9.28 -0.80 11.22
CA VAL A 269 -10.27 -0.85 12.29
C VAL A 269 -11.29 -1.97 12.08
N ALA A 270 -11.69 -2.24 10.83
CA ALA A 270 -12.60 -3.34 10.52
C ALA A 270 -12.01 -4.71 10.89
N LYS A 271 -10.70 -4.92 10.65
CA LYS A 271 -10.02 -6.16 11.04
C LYS A 271 -10.01 -6.37 12.55
N GLY A 272 -9.81 -5.29 13.33
CA GLY A 272 -9.84 -5.32 14.80
C GLY A 272 -11.24 -5.32 15.42
N GLY A 273 -12.29 -5.10 14.63
CA GLY A 273 -13.66 -4.99 15.13
C GLY A 273 -13.97 -3.65 15.81
N PHE A 274 -13.28 -2.59 15.40
CA PHE A 274 -13.41 -1.22 15.91
C PHE A 274 -13.90 -0.27 14.80
N GLY A 275 -14.18 0.98 15.18
CA GLY A 275 -14.35 2.10 14.25
C GLY A 275 -13.26 3.16 14.45
N ALA A 276 -13.39 4.29 13.77
CA ALA A 276 -12.52 5.44 13.95
C ALA A 276 -13.25 6.77 13.76
N ASP A 277 -12.86 7.78 14.56
CA ASP A 277 -13.17 9.19 14.31
C ASP A 277 -11.92 9.89 13.81
N ILE A 278 -11.96 10.39 12.57
CA ILE A 278 -10.81 10.97 11.86
C ILE A 278 -11.08 12.43 11.50
N ASP A 279 -10.24 13.33 12.00
CA ASP A 279 -10.23 14.74 11.61
C ASP A 279 -9.37 14.95 10.37
N LEU A 280 -10.03 15.08 9.21
CA LEU A 280 -9.35 15.36 7.95
C LEU A 280 -8.58 16.70 7.96
N GLY A 281 -8.93 17.64 8.84
CA GLY A 281 -8.24 18.90 9.02
C GLY A 281 -6.89 18.79 9.74
N ALA A 282 -6.64 17.67 10.43
CA ALA A 282 -5.38 17.39 11.10
C ALA A 282 -4.31 16.78 10.16
N ILE A 283 -4.70 16.34 8.96
CA ILE A 283 -3.81 15.74 7.97
C ILE A 283 -2.86 16.80 7.40
N HIS A 284 -1.56 16.50 7.42
CA HIS A 284 -0.55 17.36 6.81
C HIS A 284 -0.61 17.23 5.27
N THR A 285 -1.00 18.31 4.59
CA THR A 285 -1.15 18.34 3.14
C THR A 285 -0.05 19.16 2.46
N ARG A 286 0.32 18.76 1.24
CA ARG A 286 1.24 19.50 0.37
C ARG A 286 0.51 20.61 -0.39
N GLU A 287 -0.76 20.39 -0.71
CA GLU A 287 -1.59 21.31 -1.48
C GLU A 287 -2.67 21.98 -0.61
N PRO A 288 -2.90 23.30 -0.78
CA PRO A 288 -3.95 23.99 -0.06
C PRO A 288 -5.34 23.68 -0.63
N GLY A 289 -6.35 23.70 0.24
CA GLY A 289 -7.75 23.62 -0.15
C GLY A 289 -8.18 22.27 -0.73
N MET A 290 -7.50 21.19 -0.34
CA MET A 290 -7.95 19.85 -0.67
C MET A 290 -9.30 19.57 0.00
N ASN A 291 -10.21 18.95 -0.75
CA ASN A 291 -11.52 18.54 -0.23
C ASN A 291 -11.47 17.13 0.39
N ALA A 292 -12.56 16.72 1.05
CA ALA A 292 -12.61 15.43 1.73
C ALA A 292 -12.30 14.24 0.81
N THR A 293 -12.87 14.21 -0.40
CA THR A 293 -12.61 13.14 -1.39
C THR A 293 -11.14 13.09 -1.79
N GLU A 294 -10.54 14.26 -2.05
CA GLU A 294 -9.12 14.34 -2.43
C GLU A 294 -8.20 13.87 -1.29
N ILE A 295 -8.52 14.19 -0.04
CA ILE A 295 -7.71 13.78 1.12
C ILE A 295 -7.83 12.28 1.38
N LEU A 296 -9.05 11.73 1.31
CA LEU A 296 -9.33 10.34 1.62
C LEU A 296 -8.73 9.38 0.59
N LEU A 297 -8.82 9.74 -0.70
CA LEU A 297 -8.43 8.89 -1.82
C LEU A 297 -7.06 9.24 -2.42
N ALA A 298 -6.34 10.19 -1.83
CA ALA A 298 -4.98 10.47 -2.26
C ALA A 298 -4.11 9.22 -2.06
N GLU A 299 -3.46 8.81 -3.14
CA GLU A 299 -2.49 7.71 -3.19
C GLU A 299 -1.05 8.25 -3.23
N SER A 300 -0.83 9.39 -2.55
CA SER A 300 0.52 9.91 -2.32
C SER A 300 1.39 8.83 -1.66
N GLN A 301 2.61 8.67 -2.15
CA GLN A 301 3.51 7.58 -1.76
C GLN A 301 4.22 7.88 -0.43
N GLU A 302 4.93 6.88 0.10
CA GLU A 302 5.76 6.95 1.33
C GLU A 302 4.97 7.42 2.57
N ARG A 303 3.82 6.81 2.84
CA ARG A 303 2.98 7.09 4.02
C ARG A 303 2.57 5.79 4.73
N MET A 304 2.47 5.87 6.04
CA MET A 304 2.01 4.80 6.93
C MET A 304 0.94 5.31 7.88
N CYS A 305 -0.03 4.46 8.19
CA CYS A 305 -1.04 4.69 9.23
C CYS A 305 -0.70 3.80 10.43
N TYR A 306 -0.51 4.42 11.60
CA TYR A 306 -0.18 3.72 12.83
C TYR A 306 -1.28 3.89 13.88
N GLU A 307 -1.56 2.81 14.61
CA GLU A 307 -2.21 2.89 15.92
C GLU A 307 -1.15 3.06 17.01
N VAL A 308 -1.35 4.07 17.85
CA VAL A 308 -0.40 4.45 18.90
C VAL A 308 -1.14 4.72 20.20
N ALA A 309 -0.66 4.18 21.31
CA ALA A 309 -1.18 4.51 22.63
C ALA A 309 -1.10 6.03 22.90
N PRO A 310 -2.11 6.67 23.51
CA PRO A 310 -2.16 8.14 23.64
C PRO A 310 -0.92 8.76 24.31
N GLU A 311 -0.32 8.09 25.29
CA GLU A 311 0.91 8.51 25.97
C GLU A 311 2.16 8.50 25.07
N ASN A 312 2.14 7.73 23.98
CA ASN A 312 3.27 7.52 23.08
C ASN A 312 3.27 8.49 21.88
N VAL A 313 2.16 9.16 21.58
CA VAL A 313 2.03 10.04 20.40
C VAL A 313 3.12 11.09 20.30
N GLU A 314 3.45 11.77 21.40
CA GLU A 314 4.50 12.80 21.38
C GLU A 314 5.90 12.19 21.18
N ARG A 315 6.11 10.94 21.62
CA ARG A 315 7.35 10.22 21.36
C ARG A 315 7.47 9.85 19.88
N VAL A 316 6.39 9.36 19.26
CA VAL A 316 6.31 9.05 17.83
C VAL A 316 6.60 10.30 16.99
N LYS A 317 5.96 11.43 17.29
CA LYS A 317 6.22 12.71 16.61
C LYS A 317 7.69 13.15 16.70
N ALA A 318 8.30 13.01 17.87
CA ALA A 318 9.71 13.36 18.07
C ALA A 318 10.66 12.45 17.28
N ILE A 319 10.31 11.17 17.09
CA ILE A 319 11.06 10.26 16.23
C ILE A 319 10.87 10.64 14.76
N ALA A 320 9.65 10.90 14.31
CA ALA A 320 9.37 11.34 12.94
C ALA A 320 10.13 12.64 12.60
N GLU A 321 10.14 13.64 13.49
CA GLU A 321 10.89 14.89 13.32
C GLU A 321 12.39 14.65 13.20
N ARG A 322 12.96 13.69 13.95
CA ARG A 322 14.38 13.33 13.83
C ARG A 322 14.76 12.81 12.44
N PHE A 323 13.80 12.21 11.73
CA PHE A 323 13.96 11.71 10.37
C PHE A 323 13.41 12.67 9.31
N ASP A 324 13.06 13.91 9.68
CA ASP A 324 12.49 14.94 8.79
C ASP A 324 11.17 14.50 8.09
N LEU A 325 10.37 13.64 8.74
CA LEU A 325 9.10 13.14 8.22
C LEU A 325 7.89 13.86 8.82
N GLY A 326 6.82 13.99 8.02
CA GLY A 326 5.53 14.47 8.49
C GLY A 326 4.88 13.50 9.47
N CYS A 327 4.18 14.02 10.47
CA CYS A 327 3.47 13.22 11.47
C CYS A 327 2.24 13.96 11.97
N SER A 328 1.05 13.42 11.71
CA SER A 328 -0.24 13.95 12.17
C SER A 328 -0.93 12.95 13.07
N ASP A 329 -1.35 13.37 14.26
CA ASP A 329 -2.39 12.68 15.03
C ASP A 329 -3.73 13.04 14.40
N ILE A 330 -4.31 12.08 13.66
CA ILE A 330 -5.46 12.32 12.77
C ILE A 330 -6.78 11.91 13.40
N GLY A 331 -6.78 11.24 14.55
CA GLY A 331 -8.01 10.68 15.08
C GLY A 331 -7.80 9.66 16.18
N GLU A 332 -8.88 8.98 16.54
CA GLU A 332 -8.88 7.90 17.51
C GLU A 332 -9.70 6.69 17.05
N ILE A 333 -9.30 5.53 17.52
CA ILE A 333 -10.05 4.29 17.40
C ILE A 333 -11.23 4.34 18.37
N THR A 334 -12.42 3.99 17.90
CA THR A 334 -13.67 4.01 18.68
C THR A 334 -14.20 2.61 18.91
N GLU A 335 -15.02 2.45 19.96
CA GLU A 335 -15.82 1.24 20.12
C GLU A 335 -16.89 1.15 19.02
N GLY A 336 -16.85 0.08 18.21
CA GLY A 336 -17.82 -0.17 17.15
C GLY A 336 -17.75 0.78 15.93
N ASN A 337 -18.54 0.44 14.90
CA ASN A 337 -18.80 1.29 13.73
C ASN A 337 -19.84 2.37 14.01
#